data_AF-A0A4P6TR35-F1
#
_entry.id   AF-A0A4P6TR35-F1
#
_cell.length_a   1.000
_cell.length_b   1.000
_cell.length_c   1.000
_cell.angle_alpha   90.00
_cell.angle_beta   90.00
_cell.angle_gamma   90.00
#
_symmetry.space_group_name_H-M   'P 1'
#
loop_
_entity.id
_entity.type
_entity.pdbx_description
1 polymer ?
#
loop_
_entity_poly.entity_id
_entity_poly.type
_entity_poly.pdbx_seq_one_letter_code
_entity_poly.pdbx_strand_id
1 'polypeptide(L)'
;MSEVVDADELLRRIRRGRDLAAEEERVWLERAQSLTATDPDRAREATERALTYQVVAGVLTEIVAPGSRPADGGTGAAGVRHVT
;
A
#
# COMPACT_ATOMS: atom_id res chain seq x y z
N MET A 1 5.67 23.84 20.38
CA MET A 1 6.83 23.65 19.49
C MET A 1 6.59 22.37 18.72
N SER A 2 6.36 22.42 17.41
CA SER A 2 6.40 21.20 16.60
C SER A 2 7.84 20.71 16.62
N GLU A 3 8.09 19.47 17.03
CA GLU A 3 9.37 18.85 16.70
C GLU A 3 9.46 18.87 15.17
N VAL A 4 10.44 19.60 14.66
CA VAL A 4 10.76 19.56 13.24
C VAL A 4 11.40 18.21 13.01
N VAL A 5 10.69 17.32 12.32
CA VAL A 5 11.19 15.99 11.99
C VAL A 5 12.09 16.12 10.76
N ASP A 6 13.31 15.58 10.84
CA ASP A 6 14.20 15.49 9.68
C ASP A 6 13.54 14.69 8.55
N ALA A 7 13.78 15.08 7.30
CA ALA A 7 13.33 14.37 6.11
C ALA A 7 13.72 12.89 6.15
N ASP A 8 14.90 12.55 6.67
CA ASP A 8 15.34 11.16 6.83
C ASP A 8 14.48 10.37 7.83
N GLU A 9 14.03 11.03 8.90
CA GLU A 9 13.15 10.42 9.88
C GLU A 9 11.74 10.23 9.34
N LEU A 10 11.23 11.19 8.56
CA LEU A 10 9.98 11.01 7.83
C LEU A 10 10.08 9.84 6.85
N LEU A 11 11.16 9.76 6.08
CA LEU A 11 11.40 8.68 5.12
C LEU A 11 11.50 7.32 5.81
N ARG A 12 12.18 7.23 6.97
CA ARG A 12 12.23 6.01 7.79
C ARG A 12 10.84 5.57 8.25
N ARG A 13 10.00 6.49 8.71
CA ARG A 13 8.62 6.17 9.15
C ARG A 13 7.73 5.71 8.01
N ILE A 14 7.83 6.35 6.86
CA ILE A 14 7.07 5.97 5.66
C ILE A 14 7.48 4.57 5.19
N ARG A 15 8.78 4.30 5.11
CA ARG A 15 9.30 2.96 4.75
C ARG A 15 8.83 1.90 5.74
N ARG A 16 8.90 2.18 7.05
CA ARG A 16 8.37 1.29 8.08
C ARG A 16 6.86 1.04 7.90
N GLY A 17 6.09 2.08 7.61
CA GLY A 17 4.65 1.96 7.35
C GLY A 17 4.35 1.09 6.14
N ARG A 18 5.16 1.21 5.07
CA ARG A 18 5.04 0.35 3.88
C ARG A 18 5.34 -1.10 4.21
N ASP A 19 6.41 -1.35 4.95
CA ASP A 19 6.80 -2.70 5.33
C ASP A 19 5.74 -3.35 6.26
N LEU A 20 5.14 -2.56 7.17
CA LEU A 20 4.01 -2.99 7.98
C LEU A 20 2.77 -3.32 7.14
N ALA A 21 2.42 -2.48 6.15
CA ALA A 21 1.30 -2.74 5.27
C ALA A 21 1.50 -4.02 4.44
N ALA A 22 2.71 -4.27 3.95
CA ALA A 22 3.03 -5.51 3.23
C ALA A 22 2.91 -6.76 4.13
N GLU A 23 3.29 -6.66 5.40
CA GLU A 23 3.11 -7.77 6.35
C GLU A 23 1.63 -8.03 6.64
N GLU A 24 0.86 -6.99 6.90
CA GLU A 24 -0.59 -7.12 7.12
C GLU A 24 -1.31 -7.71 5.89
N GLU A 25 -0.97 -7.28 4.67
CA GLU A 25 -1.48 -7.89 3.44
C GLU A 25 -1.29 -9.42 3.45
N ARG A 26 -0.07 -9.88 3.77
CA ARG A 26 0.25 -11.31 3.83
C ARG A 26 -0.56 -12.04 4.91
N VAL A 27 -0.65 -11.48 6.10
CA VAL A 27 -1.45 -12.04 7.21
C VAL A 27 -2.92 -12.20 6.81
N TRP A 28 -3.49 -11.19 6.16
CA TRP A 28 -4.89 -11.24 5.72
C TRP A 28 -5.11 -12.23 4.56
N LEU A 29 -4.15 -12.37 3.63
CA LEU A 29 -4.20 -13.39 2.58
C LEU A 29 -4.11 -14.81 3.14
N GLU A 30 -3.22 -15.06 4.11
CA GLU A 30 -3.12 -16.36 4.79
C GLU A 30 -4.43 -16.68 5.54
N ARG A 31 -5.03 -15.66 6.18
CA ARG A 31 -6.33 -15.79 6.83
C ARG A 31 -7.45 -16.10 5.82
N ALA A 32 -7.50 -15.42 4.68
CA ALA A 32 -8.48 -15.69 3.63
C ALA A 32 -8.38 -17.14 3.12
N GLN A 33 -7.15 -17.62 2.90
CA GLN A 33 -6.89 -19.00 2.47
C GLN A 33 -7.38 -20.03 3.49
N SER A 34 -7.09 -19.82 4.77
CA SER A 34 -7.53 -20.75 5.83
C SER A 34 -9.05 -20.78 6.02
N LEU A 35 -9.76 -19.69 5.69
CA LEU A 35 -11.22 -19.58 5.82
C LEU A 35 -11.98 -20.07 4.57
N THR A 36 -11.32 -20.19 3.42
CA THR A 36 -11.99 -20.44 2.12
C THR A 36 -12.92 -21.67 2.15
N ALA A 37 -12.55 -22.73 2.88
CA ALA A 37 -13.33 -23.97 2.94
C ALA A 37 -14.44 -23.98 4.01
N THR A 38 -14.31 -23.15 5.05
CA THR A 38 -15.15 -23.22 6.26
C THR A 38 -16.09 -22.03 6.40
N ASP A 39 -15.68 -20.87 5.88
CA ASP A 39 -16.41 -19.62 5.97
C ASP A 39 -16.06 -18.72 4.77
N PRO A 40 -16.72 -18.92 3.61
CA PRO A 40 -16.39 -18.21 2.38
C PRO A 40 -16.68 -16.71 2.46
N ASP A 41 -17.64 -16.27 3.28
CA ASP A 41 -17.94 -14.85 3.45
C ASP A 41 -16.83 -14.14 4.23
N ARG A 42 -16.36 -14.73 5.34
CA ARG A 42 -15.18 -14.17 6.03
C ARG A 42 -13.90 -14.26 5.22
N ALA A 43 -13.77 -15.24 4.31
CA ALA A 43 -12.64 -15.31 3.39
C ALA A 43 -12.64 -14.12 2.42
N ARG A 44 -13.82 -13.68 1.94
CA ARG A 44 -13.95 -12.47 1.10
C ARG A 44 -13.58 -11.22 1.89
N GLU A 45 -14.11 -11.05 3.10
CA GLU A 45 -13.77 -9.91 3.97
C GLU A 45 -12.26 -9.83 4.23
N ALA A 46 -11.61 -10.97 4.49
CA ALA A 46 -10.16 -11.03 4.67
C ALA A 46 -9.40 -10.64 3.39
N THR A 47 -9.88 -11.06 2.21
CA THR A 47 -9.31 -10.68 0.92
C THR A 47 -9.43 -9.18 0.64
N GLU A 48 -10.58 -8.57 0.94
CA GLU A 48 -10.78 -7.12 0.82
C GLU A 48 -9.85 -6.34 1.76
N ARG A 49 -9.61 -6.86 2.97
CA ARG A 49 -8.66 -6.29 3.91
C ARG A 49 -7.23 -6.35 3.39
N ALA A 50 -6.83 -7.48 2.81
CA ALA A 50 -5.53 -7.62 2.16
C ALA A 50 -5.34 -6.62 1.00
N LEU A 51 -6.33 -6.49 0.11
CA LEU A 51 -6.34 -5.50 -0.96
C LEU A 51 -6.18 -4.06 -0.43
N THR A 52 -6.81 -3.74 0.70
CA THR A 52 -6.67 -2.43 1.33
C THR A 52 -5.22 -2.15 1.73
N TYR A 53 -4.56 -3.12 2.38
CA TYR A 53 -3.15 -2.99 2.76
C TYR A 53 -2.22 -2.93 1.55
N GLN A 54 -2.52 -3.70 0.49
CA GLN A 54 -1.79 -3.64 -0.78
C GLN A 54 -1.84 -2.24 -1.40
N VAL A 55 -3.02 -1.60 -1.43
CA VAL A 55 -3.18 -0.23 -1.92
C VAL A 55 -2.36 0.75 -1.08
N VAL A 56 -2.42 0.64 0.24
CA VAL A 56 -1.62 1.49 1.16
C VAL A 56 -0.13 1.33 0.90
N ALA A 57 0.38 0.09 0.81
CA ALA A 57 1.78 -0.18 0.50
C ALA A 57 2.21 0.44 -0.83
N GLY A 58 1.35 0.39 -1.84
CA GLY A 58 1.60 1.02 -3.13
C GLY A 58 1.62 2.55 -3.07
N VAL A 59 0.71 3.19 -2.33
CA VAL A 59 0.73 4.66 -2.12
C VAL A 59 2.00 5.09 -1.39
N LEU A 60 2.40 4.37 -0.34
CA LEU A 60 3.64 4.66 0.40
C LEU A 60 4.88 4.45 -0.49
N THR A 61 4.83 3.49 -1.41
CA THR A 61 5.88 3.29 -2.41
C THR A 61 5.97 4.46 -3.38
N GLU A 62 4.84 4.95 -3.89
CA GLU A 62 4.80 6.12 -4.78
C GLU A 62 5.32 7.39 -4.09
N ILE A 63 5.00 7.58 -2.80
CA ILE A 63 5.53 8.71 -2.01
C ILE A 63 7.06 8.64 -1.89
N VAL A 64 7.62 7.44 -1.67
CA VAL A 64 9.07 7.24 -1.49
C VAL A 64 9.83 7.22 -2.80
N ALA A 65 9.20 6.72 -3.87
CA ALA A 65 9.81 6.52 -5.17
C ALA A 65 8.77 6.79 -6.28
N PRO A 66 8.52 8.07 -6.61
CA PRO A 66 7.50 8.45 -7.58
C PRO A 66 7.71 7.79 -8.94
N GLY A 67 6.62 7.32 -9.56
CA GLY A 67 6.64 6.61 -10.83
C GLY A 67 7.08 5.14 -10.76
N SER A 68 7.34 4.61 -9.56
CA SER A 68 7.71 3.18 -9.39
C SER A 68 6.51 2.25 -9.49
N ARG A 69 5.29 2.76 -9.27
CA ARG A 69 4.09 1.98 -9.51
C ARG A 69 3.82 1.97 -11.02
N PRO A 70 3.65 0.80 -11.68
CA PRO A 70 3.10 0.80 -13.03
C PRO A 70 1.79 1.55 -12.97
N ALA A 71 1.58 2.50 -13.88
CA ALA A 71 0.31 3.18 -14.00
C ALA A 71 -0.73 2.09 -14.27
N ASP A 72 -1.44 1.66 -13.23
CA ASP A 72 -2.57 0.76 -13.37
C ASP A 72 -3.51 1.47 -14.33
N GLY A 73 -3.57 0.96 -15.56
CA GLY A 73 -4.16 1.60 -16.73
C GLY A 73 -5.67 1.73 -16.61
N GLY A 74 -6.12 2.61 -15.72
CA GLY A 74 -7.50 3.02 -15.52
C GLY A 74 -7.68 4.48 -15.90
N THR A 75 -7.78 4.71 -17.21
CA THR A 75 -8.54 5.77 -17.87
C THR A 75 -8.34 7.22 -17.39
N GLY A 76 -7.57 8.00 -18.16
CA GLY A 76 -7.80 9.43 -18.29
C GLY A 76 -6.57 10.32 -18.10
N ALA A 77 -5.87 10.56 -19.21
CA ALA A 77 -5.05 11.73 -19.53
C ALA A 77 -4.90 12.84 -18.46
N ALA A 78 -3.66 13.12 -18.05
CA ALA A 78 -3.04 14.45 -18.19
C ALA A 78 -1.55 14.37 -17.88
N GLY A 79 -0.72 14.66 -18.88
CA GLY A 79 0.73 14.68 -18.76
C GLY A 79 1.21 15.72 -17.76
N VAL A 80 2.15 15.33 -16.91
CA VAL A 80 3.00 16.28 -16.20
C VAL A 80 4.21 16.52 -17.09
N ARG A 81 4.18 17.63 -17.83
CA ARG A 81 5.33 18.13 -18.59
C ARG A 81 6.37 18.61 -17.56
N HIS A 82 7.50 17.91 -17.48
CA HIS A 82 8.69 18.44 -16.80
C HIS A 82 9.10 19.74 -17.49
N VAL A 83 9.07 20.85 -16.74
CA VAL A 83 9.67 22.12 -17.14
C VAL A 83 11.14 22.04 -16.76
N THR A 84 12.00 22.09 -17.78
CA THR A 84 13.44 22.38 -17.70
C THR A 84 13.68 23.83 -17.34
#